data_AF-A0A4R6Y079-F1
#
_entry.id   AF-A0A4R6Y079-F1
#
_cell.length_a   1.000
_cell.length_b   1.000
_cell.length_c   1.000
_cell.angle_alpha   90.00
_cell.angle_beta   90.00
_cell.angle_gamma   90.00
#
_symmetry.space_group_name_H-M   'P 1'
#
loop_
_entity.id
_entity.type
_entity.pdbx_description
1 polymer ?
#
loop_
_entity_poly.entity_id
_entity_poly.type
_entity_poly.pdbx_seq_one_letter_code
_entity_poly.pdbx_strand_id
1 'polypeptide(L)'
;MTIARNQQICVEETPYYHIVSRCVRRAFLCGEDKASGKSFEHRRQWLIDRIKQVTSVFAIDVCSYAIMNNHFHIVLKINSTKEWNATQVLMTWCSLYSLPVLCDRYLKGEIETEAELRRVKEYVAEYRSRLASVSWYMKSINEYVARMANEEDKCSGHFWESRFKSQALLDERALLTCMAYVDLNPIRAAIAKDLKGSEFTSIKERIESTNTWLSGFGKGDNDLPFYLSSYIDLVDETGRCLRDDKRGFISEKTAKTIDDVGIDPDSWLDELKGFKSIGFSAVGTAEQLKEYSIKTKRKWALGIKLKPALE
;
A
#
# COMPACT_ATOMS: atom_id res chain seq x y z
N MET A 1 3.89 -23.61 2.53
CA MET A 1 3.65 -23.70 1.07
C MET A 1 3.53 -22.31 0.49
N THR A 2 4.31 -22.00 -0.56
CA THR A 2 4.18 -20.79 -1.38
C THR A 2 2.91 -20.91 -2.23
N ILE A 3 1.98 -19.97 -2.06
CA ILE A 3 0.66 -19.95 -2.73
C ILE A 3 0.74 -19.08 -3.98
N ALA A 4 -0.03 -19.42 -5.02
CA ALA A 4 -0.14 -18.62 -6.23
C ALA A 4 -0.79 -17.25 -5.94
N ARG A 5 -0.28 -16.18 -6.57
CA ARG A 5 -0.64 -14.79 -6.27
C ARG A 5 -2.08 -14.39 -6.58
N ASN A 6 -2.71 -15.04 -7.56
CA ASN A 6 -4.13 -14.87 -7.83
C ASN A 6 -5.01 -15.30 -6.64
N GLN A 7 -4.45 -15.99 -5.64
CA GLN A 7 -5.12 -16.36 -4.40
C GLN A 7 -4.72 -15.46 -3.21
N GLN A 8 -3.81 -14.50 -3.43
CA GLN A 8 -3.35 -13.56 -2.39
C GLN A 8 -4.16 -12.26 -2.35
N ILE A 9 -4.58 -11.77 -3.51
CA ILE A 9 -5.41 -10.57 -3.70
C ILE A 9 -6.80 -11.05 -4.13
N CYS A 10 -7.82 -10.71 -3.35
CA CYS A 10 -9.23 -10.96 -3.61
C CYS A 10 -9.97 -9.62 -3.54
N VAL A 11 -10.15 -8.98 -4.70
CA VAL A 11 -10.74 -7.63 -4.78
C VAL A 11 -12.24 -7.66 -4.45
N GLU A 12 -12.86 -8.83 -4.61
CA GLU A 12 -14.25 -9.09 -4.25
C GLU A 12 -14.52 -8.94 -2.74
N GLU A 13 -13.51 -9.20 -1.91
CA GLU A 13 -13.63 -9.06 -0.43
C GLU A 13 -13.26 -7.67 0.05
N THR A 14 -12.20 -7.10 -0.53
CA THR A 14 -11.78 -5.74 -0.21
C THR A 14 -10.90 -5.18 -1.32
N PRO A 15 -11.03 -3.89 -1.65
CA PRO A 15 -10.08 -3.20 -2.50
C PRO A 15 -8.81 -2.77 -1.75
N TYR A 16 -8.79 -2.86 -0.41
CA TYR A 16 -7.73 -2.30 0.43
C TYR A 16 -6.66 -3.32 0.82
N TYR A 17 -5.39 -2.95 0.58
CA TYR A 17 -4.25 -3.81 0.88
C TYR A 17 -3.11 -3.04 1.51
N HIS A 18 -2.60 -3.57 2.62
CA HIS A 18 -1.31 -3.16 3.16
C HIS A 18 -0.18 -3.98 2.53
N ILE A 19 0.77 -3.29 1.94
CA ILE A 19 1.91 -3.87 1.23
C ILE A 19 3.21 -3.46 1.91
N VAL A 20 4.12 -4.43 2.03
CA VAL A 20 5.47 -4.22 2.58
C VAL A 20 6.51 -4.82 1.65
N SER A 21 7.54 -4.06 1.28
CA SER A 21 8.73 -4.57 0.60
C SER A 21 9.98 -4.22 1.38
N ARG A 22 10.85 -5.22 1.60
CA ARG A 22 12.10 -5.12 2.36
C ARG A 22 13.30 -5.53 1.50
N CYS A 23 14.38 -4.76 1.61
CA CYS A 23 15.65 -5.03 0.93
C CYS A 23 16.44 -6.12 1.63
N VAL A 24 17.25 -6.89 0.87
CA VAL A 24 18.14 -7.92 1.44
C VAL A 24 19.06 -7.32 2.50
N ARG A 25 19.50 -8.14 3.45
CA ARG A 25 20.43 -7.70 4.48
C ARG A 25 21.68 -7.07 3.83
N ARG A 26 22.01 -5.84 4.26
CA ARG A 26 23.08 -4.97 3.71
C ARG A 26 22.80 -4.29 2.36
N ALA A 27 21.67 -4.57 1.70
CA ALA A 27 21.14 -3.65 0.70
C ALA A 27 20.42 -2.52 1.45
N PHE A 28 21.01 -1.33 1.42
CA PHE A 28 20.40 -0.14 1.99
C PHE A 28 19.35 0.36 1.00
N LEU A 29 18.07 0.30 1.41
CA LEU A 29 17.02 0.98 0.64
C LEU A 29 17.30 2.48 0.66
N CYS A 30 17.59 2.98 1.86
CA CYS A 30 18.04 4.35 2.14
C CYS A 30 18.75 4.37 3.52
N GLY A 31 19.18 5.54 3.97
CA GLY A 31 19.92 5.69 5.22
C GLY A 31 21.43 5.56 5.08
N GLU A 32 22.10 5.68 6.21
CA GLU A 32 23.56 5.64 6.28
C GLU A 32 24.06 4.25 6.63
N ASP A 33 25.00 3.75 5.83
CA ASP A 33 25.76 2.56 6.18
C ASP A 33 26.84 2.92 7.20
N LYS A 34 26.58 2.61 8.47
CA LYS A 34 27.54 2.86 9.57
C LYS A 34 28.89 2.18 9.38
N ALA A 35 28.99 1.13 8.57
CA ALA A 35 30.26 0.44 8.33
C ALA A 35 31.13 1.16 7.30
N SER A 36 30.54 1.70 6.23
CA SER A 36 31.28 2.39 5.16
C SER A 36 31.21 3.92 5.23
N GLY A 37 30.29 4.49 6.03
CA GLY A 37 29.97 5.91 6.05
C GLY A 37 29.19 6.40 4.82
N LYS A 38 28.83 5.51 3.89
CA LYS A 38 28.09 5.87 2.67
C LYS A 38 26.63 6.14 3.01
N SER A 39 26.13 7.31 2.59
CA SER A 39 24.71 7.65 2.70
C SER A 39 23.94 7.26 1.44
N PHE A 40 22.75 6.71 1.65
CA PHE A 40 21.79 6.33 0.63
C PHE A 40 20.44 7.05 0.82
N GLU A 41 20.40 8.11 1.64
CA GLU A 41 19.18 8.88 1.92
C GLU A 41 18.48 9.41 0.65
N HIS A 42 19.25 9.76 -0.39
CA HIS A 42 18.73 10.22 -1.68
C HIS A 42 17.81 9.20 -2.37
N ARG A 43 17.97 7.89 -2.08
CA ARG A 43 17.13 6.82 -2.65
C ARG A 43 15.68 6.89 -2.17
N ARG A 44 15.38 7.57 -1.03
CA ARG A 44 13.99 7.80 -0.61
C ARG A 44 13.23 8.61 -1.65
N GLN A 45 13.87 9.65 -2.19
CA GLN A 45 13.27 10.49 -3.21
C GLN A 45 13.04 9.69 -4.51
N TRP A 46 14.00 8.87 -4.93
CA TRP A 46 13.82 7.97 -6.08
C TRP A 46 12.62 7.04 -5.92
N LEU A 47 12.45 6.48 -4.72
CA LEU A 47 11.33 5.58 -4.44
C LEU A 47 9.99 6.32 -4.47
N ILE A 48 9.87 7.48 -3.79
CA ILE A 48 8.59 8.22 -3.77
C ILE A 48 8.22 8.76 -5.15
N ASP A 49 9.18 9.26 -5.93
CA ASP A 49 8.94 9.73 -7.29
C ASP A 49 8.47 8.58 -8.19
N ARG A 50 9.08 7.40 -8.04
CA ARG A 50 8.64 6.21 -8.79
C ARG A 50 7.25 5.75 -8.37
N ILE A 51 6.93 5.77 -7.08
CA ILE A 51 5.58 5.43 -6.59
C ILE A 51 4.56 6.41 -7.17
N LYS A 52 4.83 7.72 -7.15
CA LYS A 52 3.98 8.76 -7.74
C LYS A 52 3.72 8.51 -9.23
N GLN A 53 4.78 8.25 -10.00
CA GLN A 53 4.69 7.96 -11.43
C GLN A 53 3.90 6.69 -11.73
N VAL A 54 4.08 5.62 -10.95
CA VAL A 54 3.34 4.37 -11.16
C VAL A 54 1.86 4.55 -10.78
N THR A 55 1.59 5.33 -9.72
CA THR A 55 0.22 5.64 -9.26
C THR A 55 -0.55 6.46 -10.28
N SER A 56 0.09 7.38 -11.00
CA SER A 56 -0.58 8.15 -12.07
C SER A 56 -0.98 7.30 -13.29
N VAL A 57 -0.53 6.04 -13.36
CA VAL A 57 -0.79 5.14 -14.50
C VAL A 57 -1.70 3.98 -14.10
N PHE A 58 -1.55 3.42 -12.92
CA PHE A 58 -2.34 2.28 -12.47
C PHE A 58 -3.71 2.73 -11.93
N ALA A 59 -4.72 1.87 -12.04
CA ALA A 59 -6.00 2.05 -11.36
C ALA A 59 -5.88 1.65 -9.88
N ILE A 60 -4.92 2.23 -9.18
CA ILE A 60 -4.60 1.93 -7.78
C ILE A 60 -4.22 3.24 -7.12
N ASP A 61 -4.95 3.61 -6.08
CA ASP A 61 -4.64 4.78 -5.27
C ASP A 61 -3.80 4.39 -4.06
N VAL A 62 -3.09 5.38 -3.51
CA VAL A 62 -2.29 5.24 -2.29
C VAL A 62 -2.98 5.96 -1.14
N CYS A 63 -3.41 5.20 -0.14
CA CYS A 63 -4.10 5.72 1.04
C CYS A 63 -3.11 6.26 2.07
N SER A 64 -2.03 5.52 2.31
CA SER A 64 -0.97 5.86 3.26
C SER A 64 0.36 5.21 2.85
N TYR A 65 1.50 5.81 3.22
CA TYR A 65 2.82 5.24 3.01
C TYR A 65 3.82 5.71 4.07
N ALA A 66 4.85 4.89 4.30
CA ALA A 66 6.03 5.27 5.07
C ALA A 66 7.28 4.59 4.51
N ILE A 67 8.30 5.37 4.15
CA ILE A 67 9.58 4.87 3.67
C ILE A 67 10.54 4.75 4.86
N MET A 68 11.02 3.53 5.13
CA MET A 68 11.99 3.22 6.20
C MET A 68 13.36 2.88 5.59
N ASN A 69 14.40 2.81 6.41
CA ASN A 69 15.79 2.63 5.93
C ASN A 69 16.02 1.34 5.11
N ASN A 70 15.31 0.26 5.42
CA ASN A 70 15.47 -1.03 4.74
C ASN A 70 14.18 -1.62 4.18
N HIS A 71 13.05 -0.94 4.32
CA HIS A 71 11.75 -1.39 3.83
C HIS A 71 10.82 -0.20 3.65
N PHE A 72 9.71 -0.38 2.96
CA PHE A 72 8.64 0.61 2.92
C PHE A 72 7.29 -0.06 3.10
N HIS A 73 6.37 0.72 3.65
CA HIS A 73 4.97 0.39 3.83
C HIS A 73 4.12 1.23 2.88
N ILE A 74 3.12 0.61 2.25
CA ILE A 74 2.14 1.32 1.42
C ILE A 74 0.77 0.67 1.59
N VAL A 75 -0.25 1.49 1.85
CA VAL A 75 -1.66 1.09 1.90
C VAL A 75 -2.29 1.51 0.58
N LEU A 76 -2.82 0.53 -0.15
CA LEU A 76 -3.36 0.69 -1.50
C LEU A 76 -4.88 0.52 -1.50
N LYS A 77 -5.55 1.23 -2.40
CA LYS A 77 -6.95 0.99 -2.81
C LYS A 77 -6.96 0.61 -4.28
N ILE A 78 -7.44 -0.58 -4.61
CA ILE A 78 -7.56 -1.04 -6.00
C ILE A 78 -8.87 -0.52 -6.58
N ASN A 79 -8.79 0.19 -7.71
CA ASN A 79 -9.94 0.74 -8.41
C ASN A 79 -10.37 -0.13 -9.59
N SER A 80 -11.62 0.04 -10.02
CA SER A 80 -12.17 -0.68 -11.17
C SER A 80 -11.70 -0.09 -12.49
N THR A 81 -11.25 -0.96 -13.40
CA THR A 81 -10.93 -0.61 -14.80
C THR A 81 -12.02 -1.07 -15.78
N LYS A 82 -13.19 -1.51 -15.29
CA LYS A 82 -14.24 -2.13 -16.12
C LYS A 82 -14.75 -1.19 -17.21
N GLU A 83 -14.95 0.08 -16.86
CA GLU A 83 -15.48 1.12 -17.75
C GLU A 83 -14.42 1.71 -18.71
N TRP A 84 -13.15 1.32 -18.58
CA TRP A 84 -12.09 1.89 -19.41
C TRP A 84 -12.18 1.37 -20.84
N ASN A 85 -12.28 2.27 -21.80
CA ASN A 85 -12.28 1.90 -23.22
C ASN A 85 -10.89 1.43 -23.69
N ALA A 86 -10.83 0.82 -24.87
CA ALA A 86 -9.58 0.25 -25.40
C ALA A 86 -8.47 1.29 -25.58
N THR A 87 -8.80 2.46 -26.12
CA THR A 87 -7.84 3.55 -26.31
C THR A 87 -7.23 4.00 -24.99
N GLN A 88 -8.06 4.24 -23.97
CA GLN A 88 -7.61 4.58 -22.62
C GLN A 88 -6.66 3.52 -22.07
N VAL A 89 -7.04 2.23 -22.10
CA VAL A 89 -6.20 1.14 -21.59
C VAL A 89 -4.83 1.11 -22.28
N LEU A 90 -4.79 1.22 -23.62
CA LEU A 90 -3.55 1.17 -24.38
C LEU A 90 -2.67 2.39 -24.13
N MET A 91 -3.24 3.61 -24.11
CA MET A 91 -2.50 4.85 -23.85
C MET A 91 -1.95 4.89 -22.41
N THR A 92 -2.74 4.44 -21.44
CA THR A 92 -2.28 4.30 -20.06
C THR A 92 -1.15 3.29 -19.96
N TRP A 93 -1.31 2.09 -20.54
CA TRP A 93 -0.26 1.06 -20.53
C TRP A 93 1.03 1.54 -21.20
N CYS A 94 0.91 2.26 -22.33
CA CYS A 94 2.07 2.71 -23.09
C CYS A 94 2.91 3.77 -22.38
N SER A 95 2.36 4.40 -21.34
CA SER A 95 3.07 5.40 -20.52
C SER A 95 4.18 4.79 -19.66
N LEU A 96 4.18 3.46 -19.45
CA LEU A 96 5.22 2.73 -18.71
C LEU A 96 5.85 1.58 -19.49
N TYR A 97 5.17 1.03 -20.49
CA TYR A 97 5.57 -0.17 -21.20
C TYR A 97 5.42 -0.02 -22.71
N SER A 98 6.28 -0.66 -23.50
CA SER A 98 6.11 -0.67 -24.95
C SER A 98 4.86 -1.44 -25.37
N LEU A 99 4.16 -0.93 -26.39
CA LEU A 99 3.03 -1.62 -27.01
C LEU A 99 3.49 -2.53 -28.16
N PRO A 100 2.80 -3.67 -28.38
CA PRO A 100 2.92 -4.39 -29.64
C PRO A 100 2.53 -3.51 -30.82
N VAL A 101 3.17 -3.70 -31.98
CA VAL A 101 2.92 -2.93 -33.22
C VAL A 101 1.43 -2.90 -33.58
N LEU A 102 0.72 -4.01 -33.36
CA LEU A 102 -0.70 -4.10 -33.65
C LEU A 102 -1.56 -3.15 -32.79
N CYS A 103 -1.20 -2.95 -31.52
CA CYS A 103 -1.89 -2.00 -30.64
C CYS A 103 -1.61 -0.55 -31.03
N ASP A 104 -0.40 -0.25 -31.51
CA ASP A 104 -0.05 1.07 -32.05
C ASP A 104 -0.86 1.39 -33.33
N ARG A 105 -0.97 0.43 -34.25
CA ARG A 105 -1.85 0.52 -35.43
C ARG A 105 -3.31 0.77 -35.03
N TYR A 106 -3.81 0.08 -34.00
CA TYR A 106 -5.16 0.35 -33.47
C TYR A 106 -5.35 1.79 -33.00
N LEU A 107 -4.38 2.34 -32.26
CA LEU A 107 -4.45 3.73 -31.81
C LEU A 107 -4.44 4.74 -32.96
N LYS A 108 -3.86 4.38 -34.11
CA LYS A 108 -3.85 5.17 -35.34
C LYS A 108 -5.06 4.95 -36.25
N GLY A 109 -5.95 4.01 -35.91
CA GLY A 109 -7.09 3.65 -36.77
C GLY A 109 -6.72 2.76 -37.97
N GLU A 110 -5.54 2.14 -37.95
CA GLU A 110 -4.97 1.35 -39.05
C GLU A 110 -5.28 -0.16 -38.93
N ILE A 111 -6.49 -0.51 -38.49
CA ILE A 111 -6.93 -1.90 -38.34
C ILE A 111 -7.89 -2.23 -39.48
N GLU A 112 -7.54 -3.26 -40.26
CA GLU A 112 -8.20 -3.55 -41.53
C GLU A 112 -9.05 -4.82 -41.45
N THR A 113 -8.73 -5.72 -40.51
CA THR A 113 -9.38 -7.03 -40.39
C THR A 113 -10.00 -7.28 -39.02
N GLU A 114 -11.04 -8.11 -38.98
CA GLU A 114 -11.64 -8.56 -37.72
C GLU A 114 -10.67 -9.39 -36.86
N ALA A 115 -9.75 -10.11 -37.50
CA ALA A 115 -8.74 -10.91 -36.80
C ALA A 115 -7.74 -10.01 -36.04
N GLU A 116 -7.29 -8.92 -36.66
CA GLU A 116 -6.48 -7.90 -36.01
C GLU A 116 -7.22 -7.26 -34.83
N LEU A 117 -8.48 -6.85 -35.03
CA LEU A 117 -9.29 -6.26 -33.96
C LEU A 117 -9.49 -7.23 -32.79
N ARG A 118 -9.72 -8.52 -33.06
CA ARG A 118 -9.83 -9.55 -32.02
C ARG A 118 -8.55 -9.64 -31.19
N ARG A 119 -7.39 -9.64 -31.86
CA ARG A 119 -6.09 -9.71 -31.17
C ARG A 119 -5.81 -8.45 -30.34
N VAL A 120 -6.20 -7.27 -30.81
CA VAL A 120 -6.14 -6.03 -30.01
C VAL A 120 -7.03 -6.14 -28.77
N LYS A 121 -8.26 -6.64 -28.89
CA LYS A 121 -9.17 -6.83 -27.75
C LYS A 121 -8.57 -7.76 -26.69
N GLU A 122 -7.83 -8.80 -27.09
CA GLU A 122 -7.10 -9.68 -26.17
C GLU A 122 -6.00 -8.91 -25.40
N TYR A 123 -5.20 -8.09 -26.09
CA TYR A 123 -4.20 -7.22 -25.43
C TYR A 123 -4.85 -6.22 -24.48
N VAL A 124 -5.94 -5.58 -24.91
CA VAL A 124 -6.70 -4.63 -24.08
C VAL A 124 -7.23 -5.33 -22.82
N ALA A 125 -7.80 -6.51 -22.94
CA ALA A 125 -8.30 -7.27 -21.78
C ALA A 125 -7.16 -7.61 -20.81
N GLU A 126 -6.01 -8.03 -21.33
CA GLU A 126 -4.82 -8.30 -20.54
C GLU A 126 -4.33 -7.04 -19.81
N TYR A 127 -4.09 -5.94 -20.53
CA TYR A 127 -3.55 -4.71 -19.92
C TYR A 127 -4.52 -4.07 -18.95
N ARG A 128 -5.83 -4.14 -19.22
CA ARG A 128 -6.87 -3.72 -18.28
C ARG A 128 -6.73 -4.46 -16.94
N SER A 129 -6.58 -5.79 -16.98
CA SER A 129 -6.36 -6.59 -15.76
C SER A 129 -5.04 -6.23 -15.05
N ARG A 130 -3.97 -5.98 -15.82
CA ARG A 130 -2.65 -5.62 -15.24
C ARG A 130 -2.66 -4.23 -14.58
N LEU A 131 -3.38 -3.26 -15.14
CA LEU A 131 -3.47 -1.89 -14.61
C LEU A 131 -4.19 -1.80 -13.26
N ALA A 132 -5.00 -2.81 -12.89
CA ALA A 132 -5.59 -2.95 -11.55
C ALA A 132 -4.82 -3.96 -10.66
N SER A 133 -3.67 -4.50 -11.11
CA SER A 133 -2.97 -5.56 -10.40
C SER A 133 -1.88 -5.01 -9.47
N VAL A 134 -2.04 -5.24 -8.17
CA VAL A 134 -1.01 -4.96 -7.15
C VAL A 134 0.33 -5.61 -7.50
N SER A 135 0.32 -6.79 -8.13
CA SER A 135 1.56 -7.46 -8.52
C SER A 135 2.32 -6.72 -9.63
N TRP A 136 1.61 -6.15 -10.61
CA TRP A 136 2.21 -5.34 -11.67
C TRP A 136 2.60 -3.95 -11.17
N TYR A 137 1.80 -3.37 -10.29
CA TYR A 137 2.12 -2.12 -9.60
C TYR A 137 3.45 -2.23 -8.84
N MET A 138 3.55 -3.24 -7.96
CA MET A 138 4.77 -3.47 -7.18
C MET A 138 5.96 -3.89 -8.05
N LYS A 139 5.73 -4.62 -9.15
CA LYS A 139 6.81 -4.91 -10.12
C LYS A 139 7.36 -3.61 -10.71
N SER A 140 6.49 -2.70 -11.13
CA SER A 140 6.87 -1.42 -11.76
C SER A 140 7.72 -0.54 -10.84
N ILE A 141 7.52 -0.65 -9.53
CA ILE A 141 8.29 0.06 -8.49
C ILE A 141 9.58 -0.70 -8.17
N ASN A 142 9.46 -1.95 -7.71
CA ASN A 142 10.57 -2.71 -7.14
C ASN A 142 11.66 -3.03 -8.18
N GLU A 143 11.27 -3.33 -9.42
CA GLU A 143 12.23 -3.60 -10.49
C GLU A 143 13.06 -2.35 -10.82
N TYR A 144 12.39 -1.19 -10.94
CA TYR A 144 13.05 0.09 -11.22
C TYR A 144 14.07 0.44 -10.14
N VAL A 145 13.66 0.40 -8.86
CA VAL A 145 14.54 0.72 -7.73
C VAL A 145 15.68 -0.28 -7.61
N ALA A 146 15.44 -1.58 -7.82
CA ALA A 146 16.49 -2.59 -7.79
C ALA A 146 17.55 -2.38 -8.89
N ARG A 147 17.14 -2.01 -10.11
CA ARG A 147 18.07 -1.72 -11.20
C ARG A 147 18.94 -0.50 -10.87
N MET A 148 18.31 0.61 -10.45
CA MET A 148 19.00 1.84 -10.06
C MET A 148 20.01 1.60 -8.92
N ALA A 149 19.59 0.90 -7.87
CA ALA A 149 20.43 0.63 -6.72
C ALA A 149 21.61 -0.31 -7.05
N ASN A 150 21.36 -1.40 -7.79
CA ASN A 150 22.41 -2.31 -8.21
C ASN A 150 23.43 -1.64 -9.13
N GLU A 151 22.99 -0.75 -10.02
CA GLU A 151 23.86 0.05 -10.88
C GLU A 151 24.72 1.02 -10.05
N GLU A 152 24.12 1.77 -9.12
CA GLU A 152 24.85 2.66 -8.21
C GLU A 152 25.86 1.91 -7.32
N ASP A 153 25.49 0.72 -6.86
CA ASP A 153 26.34 -0.13 -6.02
C ASP A 153 27.32 -0.99 -6.84
N LYS A 154 27.30 -0.87 -8.17
CA LYS A 154 28.15 -1.62 -9.12
C LYS A 154 28.13 -3.11 -8.85
N CYS A 155 26.96 -3.65 -8.54
CA CYS A 155 26.78 -5.06 -8.18
C CYS A 155 25.66 -5.71 -9.01
N SER A 156 25.57 -7.04 -8.90
CA SER A 156 24.49 -7.81 -9.48
C SER A 156 23.88 -8.72 -8.41
N GLY A 157 22.62 -9.10 -8.57
CA GLY A 157 21.92 -9.99 -7.65
C GLY A 157 20.61 -9.40 -7.10
N HIS A 158 20.09 -10.06 -6.07
CA HIS A 158 18.81 -9.70 -5.46
C HIS A 158 18.93 -8.48 -4.55
N PHE A 159 18.18 -7.42 -4.88
CA PHE A 159 18.05 -6.23 -4.03
C PHE A 159 16.96 -6.39 -2.95
N TRP A 160 15.85 -7.06 -3.28
CA TRP A 160 14.72 -7.30 -2.37
C TRP A 160 14.79 -8.69 -1.72
N GLU A 161 14.52 -8.83 -0.42
CA GLU A 161 14.56 -10.11 0.32
C GLU A 161 13.64 -11.16 -0.26
N SER A 162 12.46 -10.69 -0.66
CA SER A 162 11.48 -11.51 -1.34
C SER A 162 10.69 -10.60 -2.27
N ARG A 163 9.62 -11.15 -2.82
CA ARG A 163 8.50 -10.33 -3.30
C ARG A 163 7.95 -9.46 -2.15
N PHE A 164 7.00 -8.60 -2.46
CA PHE A 164 6.25 -7.87 -1.43
C PHE A 164 5.39 -8.82 -0.56
N LYS A 165 5.10 -8.41 0.67
CA LYS A 165 4.04 -8.97 1.52
C LYS A 165 2.76 -8.20 1.29
N SER A 166 1.61 -8.86 1.43
CA SER A 166 0.30 -8.24 1.28
C SER A 166 -0.66 -8.72 2.38
N GLN A 167 -1.39 -7.78 2.96
CA GLN A 167 -2.44 -8.04 3.94
C GLN A 167 -3.73 -7.37 3.46
N ALA A 168 -4.80 -8.14 3.29
CA ALA A 168 -6.13 -7.60 2.98
C ALA A 168 -6.69 -6.85 4.19
N LEU A 169 -7.24 -5.65 4.01
CA LEU A 169 -7.88 -4.87 5.08
C LEU A 169 -9.39 -4.95 4.86
N LEU A 170 -10.08 -5.77 5.66
CA LEU A 170 -11.44 -6.24 5.36
C LEU A 170 -12.53 -5.24 5.73
N ASP A 171 -12.22 -4.23 6.55
CA ASP A 171 -13.14 -3.17 6.95
C ASP A 171 -12.43 -1.83 7.19
N GLU A 172 -13.22 -0.79 7.46
CA GLU A 172 -12.75 0.56 7.74
C GLU A 172 -11.89 0.62 9.01
N ARG A 173 -12.14 -0.25 10.01
CA ARG A 173 -11.33 -0.35 11.23
C ARG A 173 -9.92 -0.84 10.92
N ALA A 174 -9.81 -1.93 10.15
CA ALA A 174 -8.54 -2.47 9.68
C ALA A 174 -7.80 -1.46 8.80
N LEU A 175 -8.53 -0.74 7.94
CA LEU A 175 -7.97 0.34 7.11
C LEU A 175 -7.39 1.47 7.98
N LEU A 176 -8.19 2.03 8.89
CA LEU A 176 -7.79 3.14 9.75
C LEU A 176 -6.61 2.77 10.66
N THR A 177 -6.70 1.60 11.31
CA THR A 177 -5.63 1.06 12.17
C THR A 177 -4.34 0.87 11.39
N CYS A 178 -4.42 0.30 10.19
CA CYS A 178 -3.25 0.09 9.35
C CYS A 178 -2.65 1.42 8.87
N MET A 179 -3.47 2.38 8.44
CA MET A 179 -2.98 3.69 8.02
C MET A 179 -2.26 4.41 9.16
N ALA A 180 -2.88 4.46 10.35
CA ALA A 180 -2.26 5.04 11.55
C ALA A 180 -0.97 4.31 11.92
N TYR A 181 -0.95 2.98 11.86
CA TYR A 181 0.26 2.17 12.08
C TYR A 181 1.36 2.57 11.09
N VAL A 182 1.03 2.70 9.80
CA VAL A 182 1.97 3.05 8.73
C VAL A 182 2.58 4.42 8.98
N ASP A 183 1.75 5.44 9.17
CA ASP A 183 2.17 6.82 9.38
C ASP A 183 2.95 7.02 10.69
N LEU A 184 2.75 6.18 11.70
CA LEU A 184 3.49 6.21 12.97
C LEU A 184 4.79 5.39 12.97
N ASN A 185 5.11 4.65 11.90
CA ASN A 185 6.33 3.82 11.90
C ASN A 185 7.63 4.61 12.14
N PRO A 186 7.86 5.80 11.54
CA PRO A 186 9.05 6.57 11.84
C PRO A 186 9.17 6.99 13.31
N ILE A 187 8.06 7.33 13.96
CA ILE A 187 8.04 7.67 15.39
C ILE A 187 8.35 6.44 16.24
N ARG A 188 7.70 5.31 15.94
CA ARG A 188 7.92 4.03 16.66
C ARG A 188 9.35 3.51 16.52
N ALA A 189 9.99 3.78 15.37
CA ALA A 189 11.39 3.44 15.13
C ALA A 189 12.39 4.48 15.66
N ALA A 190 11.92 5.53 16.35
CA ALA A 190 12.71 6.66 16.82
C ALA A 190 13.49 7.40 15.71
N ILE A 191 12.99 7.35 14.47
CA ILE A 191 13.51 8.11 13.32
C ILE A 191 12.98 9.55 13.35
N ALA A 192 11.73 9.73 13.77
CA ALA A 192 11.06 11.02 13.89
C ALA A 192 10.52 11.26 15.30
N LYS A 193 10.43 12.53 15.72
CA LYS A 193 9.90 12.91 17.03
C LYS A 193 8.39 13.15 17.01
N ASP A 194 7.87 13.62 15.90
CA ASP A 194 6.46 13.96 15.70
C ASP A 194 6.08 13.81 14.23
N LEU A 195 4.82 14.08 13.90
CA LEU A 195 4.33 13.93 12.53
C LEU A 195 5.00 14.90 11.54
N LYS A 196 5.34 16.11 11.99
CA LYS A 196 6.00 17.11 11.15
C LYS A 196 7.43 16.70 10.80
N GLY A 197 8.13 16.05 11.73
CA GLY A 197 9.47 15.50 11.51
C GLY A 197 9.47 14.12 10.84
N SER A 198 8.30 13.54 10.52
CA SER A 198 8.19 12.22 9.89
C SER A 198 8.35 12.31 8.36
N GLU A 199 9.54 12.66 7.91
CA GLU A 199 9.88 12.77 6.49
C GLU A 199 9.53 11.51 5.69
N PHE A 200 9.12 11.68 4.43
CA PHE A 200 8.73 10.59 3.53
C PHE A 200 7.59 9.69 4.07
N THR A 201 6.57 10.32 4.66
CA THR A 201 5.31 9.69 5.04
C THR A 201 4.12 10.42 4.45
N SER A 202 3.01 9.70 4.29
CA SER A 202 1.75 10.31 3.86
C SER A 202 1.21 11.34 4.84
N ILE A 203 1.33 11.10 6.15
CA ILE A 203 0.82 12.03 7.16
C ILE A 203 1.52 13.38 7.08
N LYS A 204 2.84 13.40 6.87
CA LYS A 204 3.58 14.64 6.67
C LYS A 204 3.12 15.37 5.41
N GLU A 205 3.02 14.66 4.29
CA GLU A 205 2.57 15.25 3.01
C GLU A 205 1.16 15.86 3.13
N ARG A 206 0.26 15.21 3.89
CA ARG A 206 -1.10 15.70 4.16
C ARG A 206 -1.16 16.89 5.12
N ILE A 207 -0.19 17.02 6.03
CA ILE A 207 -0.07 18.18 6.92
C ILE A 207 0.49 19.39 6.16
N GLU A 208 1.43 19.15 5.24
CA GLU A 208 2.15 20.21 4.51
C GLU A 208 1.40 20.70 3.26
N SER A 209 0.57 19.86 2.64
CA SER A 209 -0.15 20.20 1.42
C SER A 209 -1.62 19.79 1.49
N THR A 210 -2.50 20.70 1.07
CA THR A 210 -3.93 20.43 0.87
C THR A 210 -4.21 19.69 -0.43
N ASN A 211 -3.28 19.72 -1.39
CA ASN A 211 -3.40 19.02 -2.68
C ASN A 211 -2.32 17.96 -2.79
N THR A 212 -2.68 16.71 -2.46
CA THR A 212 -1.79 15.55 -2.50
C THR A 212 -2.22 14.59 -3.61
N TRP A 213 -1.27 13.80 -4.11
CA TRP A 213 -1.52 12.68 -5.03
C TRP A 213 -2.13 11.43 -4.34
N LEU A 214 -2.27 11.47 -3.02
CA LEU A 214 -2.82 10.39 -2.20
C LEU A 214 -4.35 10.36 -2.29
N SER A 215 -4.96 9.24 -1.89
CA SER A 215 -6.42 9.15 -1.78
C SER A 215 -6.97 10.30 -0.93
N GLY A 216 -8.04 10.92 -1.43
CA GLY A 216 -8.80 11.95 -0.73
C GLY A 216 -9.51 11.38 0.50
N PHE A 217 -9.95 12.28 1.39
CA PHE A 217 -10.77 11.97 2.55
C PHE A 217 -12.15 12.59 2.35
N GLY A 218 -13.21 11.85 2.64
CA GLY A 218 -14.56 12.33 2.43
C GLY A 218 -15.57 11.23 2.17
N LYS A 219 -16.72 11.64 1.62
CA LYS A 219 -17.84 10.76 1.28
C LYS A 219 -17.99 10.53 -0.23
N GLY A 220 -17.01 10.95 -1.04
CA GLY A 220 -17.00 10.61 -2.47
C GLY A 220 -16.74 9.13 -2.68
N ASP A 221 -17.19 8.57 -3.81
CA ASP A 221 -17.09 7.14 -4.12
C ASP A 221 -15.64 6.59 -4.07
N ASN A 222 -14.66 7.46 -4.36
CA ASN A 222 -13.24 7.11 -4.34
C ASN A 222 -12.49 7.57 -3.09
N ASP A 223 -13.13 8.32 -2.19
CA ASP A 223 -12.48 8.83 -1.00
C ASP A 223 -12.31 7.76 0.08
N LEU A 224 -11.42 8.05 1.02
CA LEU A 224 -11.33 7.38 2.30
C LEU A 224 -12.48 7.85 3.19
N PRO A 225 -13.21 6.92 3.85
CA PRO A 225 -14.45 7.22 4.58
C PRO A 225 -14.23 7.90 5.94
N PHE A 226 -13.25 8.79 6.03
CA PHE A 226 -12.89 9.53 7.24
C PHE A 226 -12.76 11.01 6.94
N TYR A 227 -12.79 11.84 7.98
CA TYR A 227 -12.40 13.25 7.86
C TYR A 227 -10.89 13.39 8.06
N LEU A 228 -10.22 14.11 7.16
CA LEU A 228 -8.77 14.33 7.24
C LEU A 228 -8.35 14.95 8.58
N SER A 229 -9.11 15.92 9.08
CA SER A 229 -8.83 16.55 10.38
C SER A 229 -8.90 15.56 11.53
N SER A 230 -9.95 14.73 11.58
CA SER A 230 -10.09 13.69 12.60
C SER A 230 -8.99 12.62 12.48
N TYR A 231 -8.57 12.27 11.26
CA TYR A 231 -7.45 11.35 11.03
C TYR A 231 -6.12 11.92 11.54
N ILE A 232 -5.82 13.20 11.26
CA ILE A 232 -4.61 13.85 11.76
C ILE A 232 -4.61 13.92 13.29
N ASP A 233 -5.74 14.31 13.91
CA ASP A 233 -5.89 14.36 15.36
C ASP A 233 -5.65 12.98 16.00
N LEU A 234 -6.26 11.93 15.42
CA LEU A 234 -6.08 10.55 15.85
C LEU A 234 -4.61 10.13 15.81
N VAL A 235 -3.94 10.33 14.67
CA VAL A 235 -2.56 9.91 14.49
C VAL A 235 -1.62 10.68 15.42
N ASP A 236 -1.84 11.98 15.62
CA ASP A 236 -0.98 12.81 16.48
C ASP A 236 -1.12 12.42 17.95
N GLU A 237 -2.35 12.32 18.48
CA GLU A 237 -2.58 11.92 19.86
C GLU A 237 -2.06 10.52 20.15
N THR A 238 -2.28 9.59 19.21
CA THR A 238 -1.75 8.23 19.27
C THR A 238 -0.21 8.23 19.29
N GLY A 239 0.43 9.00 18.41
CA GLY A 239 1.88 9.13 18.37
C GLY A 239 2.46 9.67 19.68
N ARG A 240 1.77 10.61 20.34
CA ARG A 240 2.15 11.09 21.68
C ARG A 240 2.04 9.99 22.73
N CYS A 241 1.02 9.14 22.69
CA CYS A 241 0.85 8.02 23.62
C CYS A 241 1.89 6.90 23.46
N LEU A 242 2.46 6.74 22.26
CA LEU A 242 3.47 5.72 21.96
C LEU A 242 4.89 6.11 22.38
N ARG A 243 5.12 7.39 22.71
CA ARG A 243 6.44 7.89 23.09
C ARG A 243 6.68 7.73 24.58
N ASP A 244 7.80 7.12 24.95
CA ASP A 244 8.16 6.95 26.37
C ASP A 244 8.47 8.29 27.07
N ASP A 245 8.95 9.28 26.31
CA ASP A 245 9.34 10.59 26.82
C ASP A 245 8.19 11.61 26.89
N LYS A 246 6.99 11.24 26.41
CA LYS A 246 5.82 12.13 26.37
C LYS A 246 4.59 11.38 26.86
N ARG A 247 3.90 11.93 27.88
CA ARG A 247 2.57 11.42 28.27
C ARG A 247 1.54 11.95 27.26
N GLY A 248 0.93 11.06 26.51
CA GLY A 248 -0.22 11.34 25.65
C GLY A 248 -1.54 10.95 26.32
N PHE A 249 -2.63 11.53 25.82
CA PHE A 249 -4.01 11.14 26.13
C PHE A 249 -4.83 11.30 24.84
N ILE A 250 -5.81 10.42 24.64
CA ILE A 250 -6.73 10.46 23.51
C ILE A 250 -7.92 11.32 23.92
N SER A 251 -8.15 12.45 23.25
CA SER A 251 -9.22 13.38 23.61
C SER A 251 -10.62 12.76 23.38
N GLU A 252 -11.65 13.28 24.06
CA GLU A 252 -13.04 12.81 23.87
C GLU A 252 -13.50 12.91 22.41
N LYS A 253 -13.03 13.96 21.69
CA LYS A 253 -13.29 14.13 20.25
C LYS A 253 -12.66 13.01 19.42
N THR A 254 -11.42 12.65 19.70
CA THR A 254 -10.73 11.56 19.01
C THR A 254 -11.31 10.21 19.39
N ALA A 255 -11.62 10.00 20.68
CA ALA A 255 -12.30 8.80 21.16
C ALA A 255 -13.63 8.59 20.42
N LYS A 256 -14.42 9.65 20.26
CA LYS A 256 -15.65 9.60 19.44
C LYS A 256 -15.37 9.23 17.98
N THR A 257 -14.31 9.75 17.38
CA THR A 257 -13.92 9.38 16.01
C THR A 257 -13.57 7.89 15.90
N ILE A 258 -12.89 7.35 16.92
CA ILE A 258 -12.52 5.93 16.99
C ILE A 258 -13.79 5.07 17.13
N ASP A 259 -14.71 5.48 18.02
CA ASP A 259 -15.99 4.81 18.27
C ASP A 259 -16.94 4.86 17.06
N ASP A 260 -16.98 5.98 16.32
CA ASP A 260 -17.78 6.14 15.11
C ASP A 260 -17.39 5.13 14.01
N VAL A 261 -16.14 4.65 14.00
CA VAL A 261 -15.64 3.62 13.07
C VAL A 261 -15.82 2.19 13.66
N GLY A 262 -16.31 2.11 14.90
CA GLY A 262 -16.61 0.88 15.63
C GLY A 262 -15.41 0.28 16.34
N ILE A 263 -14.38 1.07 16.63
CA ILE A 263 -13.25 0.64 17.47
C ILE A 263 -13.53 1.12 18.88
N ASP A 264 -13.33 0.27 19.88
CA ASP A 264 -13.42 0.69 21.28
C ASP A 264 -12.22 1.60 21.61
N PRO A 265 -12.44 2.88 21.98
CA PRO A 265 -11.36 3.82 22.29
C PRO A 265 -10.40 3.35 23.37
N ASP A 266 -10.89 2.57 24.34
CA ASP A 266 -10.07 2.02 25.43
C ASP A 266 -9.11 0.94 24.93
N SER A 267 -9.47 0.25 23.84
CA SER A 267 -8.68 -0.81 23.21
C SER A 267 -7.72 -0.32 22.12
N TRP A 268 -7.92 0.90 21.59
CA TRP A 268 -7.22 1.42 20.41
C TRP A 268 -5.70 1.30 20.48
N LEU A 269 -5.10 1.73 21.59
CA LEU A 269 -3.64 1.71 21.74
C LEU A 269 -3.10 0.27 21.77
N ASP A 270 -3.85 -0.66 22.34
CA ASP A 270 -3.46 -2.07 22.41
C ASP A 270 -3.61 -2.75 21.05
N GLU A 271 -4.67 -2.45 20.31
CA GLU A 271 -4.85 -2.91 18.93
C GLU A 271 -3.71 -2.44 18.02
N LEU A 272 -3.38 -1.15 18.09
CA LEU A 272 -2.31 -0.57 17.28
C LEU A 272 -0.93 -1.10 17.65
N LYS A 273 -0.63 -1.25 18.96
CA LYS A 273 0.63 -1.88 19.43
C LYS A 273 0.70 -3.34 19.02
N GLY A 274 -0.44 -4.04 19.02
CA GLY A 274 -0.59 -5.42 18.60
C GLY A 274 -0.52 -5.63 17.09
N PHE A 275 -0.73 -4.58 16.29
CA PHE A 275 -0.73 -4.67 14.83
C PHE A 275 0.62 -5.16 14.29
N LYS A 276 0.58 -6.23 13.48
CA LYS A 276 1.79 -6.77 12.84
C LYS A 276 1.67 -6.75 11.32
N SER A 277 2.66 -6.13 10.71
CA SER A 277 2.84 -6.08 9.26
C SER A 277 3.36 -7.39 8.64
N ILE A 278 3.76 -8.36 9.47
CA ILE A 278 4.33 -9.64 9.06
C ILE A 278 3.59 -10.79 9.77
N GLY A 279 3.34 -11.88 9.04
CA GLY A 279 2.77 -13.11 9.59
C GLY A 279 1.26 -13.24 9.43
N PHE A 280 0.57 -12.15 9.09
CA PHE A 280 -0.88 -12.14 8.80
C PHE A 280 -1.14 -11.85 7.33
N SER A 281 -2.25 -12.39 6.83
CA SER A 281 -2.61 -12.32 5.41
C SER A 281 -3.89 -11.50 5.15
N ALA A 282 -4.64 -11.21 6.22
CA ALA A 282 -5.79 -10.33 6.25
C ALA A 282 -5.96 -9.78 7.68
N VAL A 283 -6.62 -8.64 7.80
CA VAL A 283 -6.98 -7.96 9.06
C VAL A 283 -8.45 -7.57 8.98
N GLY A 284 -9.22 -7.90 10.02
CA GLY A 284 -10.65 -7.65 10.13
C GLY A 284 -11.22 -8.43 11.31
N THR A 285 -12.54 -8.41 11.46
CA THR A 285 -13.22 -9.14 12.54
C THR A 285 -13.06 -10.66 12.42
N ALA A 286 -13.32 -11.37 13.52
CA ALA A 286 -13.25 -12.82 13.53
C ALA A 286 -14.18 -13.50 12.51
N GLU A 287 -15.33 -12.88 12.23
CA GLU A 287 -16.29 -13.37 11.23
C GLU A 287 -15.75 -13.15 9.81
N GLN A 288 -15.32 -11.93 9.48
CA GLN A 288 -14.74 -11.60 8.18
C GLN A 288 -13.50 -12.45 7.85
N LEU A 289 -12.65 -12.72 8.85
CA LEU A 289 -11.48 -13.59 8.66
C LEU A 289 -11.88 -15.04 8.32
N LYS A 290 -13.00 -15.55 8.87
CA LYS A 290 -13.52 -16.88 8.51
C LYS A 290 -14.04 -16.87 7.06
N GLU A 291 -14.86 -15.88 6.71
CA GLU A 291 -15.40 -15.74 5.35
C GLU A 291 -14.31 -15.59 4.31
N TYR A 292 -13.35 -14.71 4.57
CA TYR A 292 -12.19 -14.49 3.73
C TYR A 292 -11.36 -15.78 3.56
N SER A 293 -11.17 -16.56 4.63
CA SER A 293 -10.48 -17.85 4.56
C SER A 293 -11.21 -18.86 3.68
N ILE A 294 -12.54 -18.92 3.75
CA ILE A 294 -13.38 -19.80 2.90
C ILE A 294 -13.22 -19.40 1.43
N LYS A 295 -13.42 -18.13 1.10
CA LYS A 295 -13.41 -17.63 -0.29
C LYS A 295 -12.02 -17.72 -0.93
N THR A 296 -10.98 -17.41 -0.18
CA THR A 296 -9.59 -17.53 -0.65
C THR A 296 -9.06 -18.96 -0.61
N LYS A 297 -9.87 -19.94 -0.19
CA LYS A 297 -9.51 -21.36 0.00
C LYS A 297 -8.27 -21.53 0.89
N ARG A 298 -8.07 -20.61 1.84
CA ARG A 298 -6.96 -20.67 2.81
C ARG A 298 -7.35 -21.61 3.94
N LYS A 299 -6.40 -22.50 4.30
CA LYS A 299 -6.60 -23.48 5.39
C LYS A 299 -6.32 -22.91 6.79
N TRP A 300 -5.62 -21.78 6.87
CA TRP A 300 -5.21 -21.15 8.13
C TRP A 300 -5.06 -19.63 7.96
N ALA A 301 -5.70 -18.86 8.84
CA ALA A 301 -5.31 -17.48 9.16
C ALA A 301 -4.80 -17.51 10.60
N LEU A 302 -3.53 -17.19 10.83
CA LEU A 302 -2.95 -17.14 12.17
C LEU A 302 -3.70 -16.09 13.00
N GLY A 303 -4.19 -16.46 14.19
CA GLY A 303 -4.74 -15.52 15.18
C GLY A 303 -6.07 -15.89 15.83
N ILE A 304 -6.85 -16.85 15.30
CA ILE A 304 -8.12 -17.26 15.92
C ILE A 304 -8.06 -18.75 16.26
N LYS A 305 -8.01 -19.06 17.55
CA LYS A 305 -8.39 -20.38 18.06
C LYS A 305 -9.91 -20.43 18.01
N LEU A 306 -10.48 -21.16 17.04
CA LEU A 306 -11.90 -21.50 17.04
C LEU A 306 -12.17 -22.52 18.16
N LYS A 307 -12.31 -22.05 19.40
CA LYS A 307 -13.12 -22.67 20.47
C LYS A 307 -13.48 -21.57 21.49
N PRO A 308 -14.75 -21.44 21.88
CA PRO A 308 -15.18 -20.45 22.86
C PRO A 308 -14.54 -20.77 24.22
N ALA A 309 -14.04 -19.75 24.89
CA ALA A 309 -13.80 -19.84 26.32
C ALA A 309 -15.13 -19.46 27.00
N LEU A 310 -15.76 -20.51 27.54
CA LEU A 310 -16.92 -20.50 28.43
C LEU A 310 -18.31 -20.40 27.77
N GLU A 311 -19.16 -21.20 28.39
CA GLU A 311 -20.59 -21.46 28.26
C GLU A 311 -21.48 -20.25 27.95
#